data_AF-A0A2U1FRJ3-F1
#
_entry.id   AF-A0A2U1FRJ3-F1
#
_cell.length_a   1.000
_cell.length_b   1.000
_cell.length_c   1.000
_cell.angle_alpha   90.00
_cell.angle_beta   90.00
_cell.angle_gamma   90.00
#
_symmetry.space_group_name_H-M   'P 1'
#
loop_
_entity.id
_entity.type
_entity.pdbx_description
1 polymer ?
#
loop_
_entity_poly.entity_id
_entity_poly.type
_entity_poly.pdbx_seq_one_letter_code
_entity_poly.pdbx_strand_id
1 'polypeptide(L)' 'MAAAGRTHSGGAGERDRAAFVGYLVERYAAGASLMRLSEDTGRSFGHVRRLLVDAGVTLRPRGGSRPRTT' A
#
# COMPACT_ATOMS: atom_id res chain seq x y z
N MET A 1 -8.99 20.52 11.64
CA MET A 1 -8.16 19.28 11.71
C MET A 1 -9.07 18.07 11.49
N ALA A 2 -9.38 17.73 10.23
CA ALA A 2 -10.41 16.72 9.92
C ALA A 2 -9.87 15.61 9.01
N ALA A 3 -10.06 14.37 9.46
CA ALA A 3 -10.47 13.17 8.70
C ALA A 3 -10.30 11.96 9.67
N ALA A 4 -11.31 11.58 10.46
CA ALA A 4 -12.42 10.70 10.07
C ALA A 4 -11.97 9.33 9.52
N GLY A 5 -12.21 8.28 10.33
CA GLY A 5 -12.36 6.88 9.92
C GLY A 5 -11.05 6.13 9.64
N ARG A 6 -10.91 4.86 9.99
CA ARG A 6 -11.96 3.83 9.95
C ARG A 6 -11.66 2.71 10.94
N THR A 7 -12.72 2.34 11.64
CA THR A 7 -12.93 1.08 12.35
C THR A 7 -12.42 -0.13 11.57
N HIS A 8 -11.50 -0.90 12.13
CA HIS A 8 -11.41 -2.34 11.84
C HIS A 8 -12.34 -3.05 12.83
N SER A 9 -13.59 -3.28 12.41
CA SER A 9 -14.47 -4.27 13.03
C SER A 9 -14.02 -5.66 12.57
N GLY A 10 -13.97 -6.62 13.50
CA GLY A 10 -13.07 -7.76 13.45
C GLY A 10 -13.49 -8.98 12.62
N GLY A 11 -12.53 -9.90 12.50
CA GLY A 11 -12.74 -11.34 12.35
C GLY A 11 -12.35 -11.94 11.01
N ALA A 12 -13.01 -11.52 9.92
CA ALA A 12 -12.84 -12.10 8.58
C ALA A 12 -12.09 -11.15 7.64
N GLY A 13 -12.58 -9.91 7.50
CA GLY A 13 -11.96 -8.92 6.62
C GLY A 13 -10.54 -8.53 7.01
N GLU A 14 -10.15 -8.66 8.28
CA GLU A 14 -8.75 -8.44 8.71
C GLU A 14 -7.83 -9.58 8.25
N ARG A 15 -8.32 -10.82 8.19
CA ARG A 15 -7.55 -11.95 7.65
C ARG A 15 -7.37 -11.84 6.15
N ASP A 16 -8.44 -11.48 5.44
CA ASP A 16 -8.37 -11.19 4.00
C ASP A 16 -7.41 -10.03 3.72
N ARG A 17 -7.45 -8.98 4.56
CA ARG A 17 -6.51 -7.86 4.48
C ARG A 17 -5.08 -8.28 4.79
N ALA A 18 -4.83 -9.05 5.83
CA ALA A 18 -3.50 -9.52 6.19
C ALA A 18 -2.90 -10.42 5.11
N ALA A 19 -3.69 -11.33 4.53
CA ALA A 19 -3.28 -12.16 3.41
C ALA A 19 -2.97 -11.31 2.17
N PHE A 20 -3.81 -10.31 1.88
CA PHE A 20 -3.59 -9.38 0.77
C PHE A 20 -2.33 -8.52 0.97
N VAL A 21 -2.08 -8.04 2.19
CA VAL A 21 -0.85 -7.34 2.55
C VAL A 21 0.36 -8.25 2.37
N GLY A 22 0.30 -9.50 2.83
CA GLY A 22 1.36 -10.49 2.65
C GLY A 22 1.73 -10.69 1.18
N TYR A 23 0.72 -10.84 0.31
CA TYR A 23 0.92 -10.93 -1.15
C TYR A 23 1.65 -9.68 -1.71
N LEU A 24 1.23 -8.49 -1.30
CA LEU A 24 1.86 -7.24 -1.75
C LEU A 24 3.31 -7.12 -1.28
N VAL A 25 3.60 -7.50 -0.03
CA VAL A 25 4.94 -7.46 0.55
C VAL A 25 5.88 -8.41 -0.19
N GLU A 26 5.43 -9.65 -0.44
CA GLU A 26 6.22 -10.67 -1.14
C GLU A 26 6.57 -10.21 -2.56
N ARG A 27 5.58 -9.71 -3.31
CA ARG A 27 5.77 -9.26 -4.69
C ARG A 27 6.63 -8.01 -4.75
N TYR A 28 6.50 -7.10 -3.79
CA TYR A 28 7.38 -5.94 -3.64
C TYR A 28 8.83 -6.36 -3.32
N ALA A 29 9.01 -7.31 -2.41
CA ALA A 29 10.32 -7.87 -2.06
C ALA A 29 10.98 -8.59 -3.25
N ALA A 30 10.19 -9.21 -4.13
CA ALA A 30 10.63 -9.78 -5.40
C ALA A 30 11.04 -8.72 -6.46
N GLY A 31 10.94 -7.42 -6.14
CA GLY A 31 11.34 -6.32 -7.01
C GLY A 31 10.19 -5.71 -7.82
N ALA A 32 8.93 -6.11 -7.58
CA ALA A 32 7.80 -5.48 -8.25
C ALA A 32 7.64 -4.01 -7.80
N SER A 33 7.42 -3.13 -8.77
CA SER A 33 7.10 -1.74 -8.47
C SER A 33 5.69 -1.60 -7.90
N LEU A 34 5.52 -0.66 -6.97
CA LEU A 34 4.20 -0.31 -6.41
C LEU A 34 3.13 -0.03 -7.48
N MET A 35 3.52 0.54 -8.62
CA MET A 35 2.63 0.78 -9.76
C MET A 35 2.12 -0.55 -10.35
N ARG A 36 3.02 -1.49 -10.59
CA ARG A 36 2.69 -2.82 -11.12
C ARG A 36 1.81 -3.61 -10.16
N LEU A 37 2.08 -3.53 -8.85
CA LEU A 37 1.21 -4.13 -7.83
C LEU A 37 -0.20 -3.53 -7.81
N SER A 38 -0.30 -2.23 -8.09
CA SER A 38 -1.58 -1.52 -8.15
C SER A 38 -2.40 -1.96 -9.36
N GLU A 39 -1.76 -2.09 -10.52
CA GLU A 39 -2.37 -2.58 -11.76
C GLU A 39 -2.80 -4.05 -11.62
N ASP A 40 -1.91 -4.90 -11.13
CA ASP A 40 -2.13 -6.34 -10.95
C ASP A 40 -3.29 -6.63 -9.98
N THR A 41 -3.45 -5.81 -8.94
CA THR A 41 -4.51 -5.96 -7.94
C THR A 41 -5.75 -5.11 -8.20
N GLY A 42 -5.74 -4.25 -9.24
CA GLY A 42 -6.79 -3.27 -9.50
C GLY A 42 -7.03 -2.31 -8.33
N ARG A 43 -5.98 -2.00 -7.56
CA ARG A 43 -6.04 -1.09 -6.40
C ARG A 43 -5.32 0.21 -6.71
N SER A 44 -5.71 1.27 -6.00
CA SER A 44 -5.04 2.55 -6.18
C SER A 44 -3.62 2.51 -5.60
N PHE A 45 -2.70 3.21 -6.27
CA PHE A 45 -1.32 3.36 -5.83
C PHE A 45 -1.21 3.85 -4.37
N GLY A 46 -2.04 4.83 -3.98
CA GLY A 46 -2.07 5.33 -2.61
C GLY A 46 -2.52 4.28 -1.59
N HIS A 47 -3.45 3.40 -1.98
CA HIS A 47 -3.93 2.30 -1.13
C HIS A 47 -2.85 1.24 -0.95
N VAL A 48 -2.25 0.75 -2.03
CA VAL A 48 -1.13 -0.23 -1.98
C VAL A 48 0.06 0.34 -1.19
N ARG A 49 0.41 1.60 -1.44
CA ARG A 49 1.47 2.30 -0.71
C ARG A 49 1.18 2.33 0.79
N ARG A 50 -0.05 2.69 1.19
CA ARG A 50 -0.43 2.77 2.59
C ARG A 50 -0.42 1.39 3.26
N LEU A 51 -0.91 0.36 2.58
CA LEU A 51 -0.86 -1.02 3.09
C LEU A 51 0.57 -1.50 3.36
N LEU A 52 1.51 -1.20 2.47
CA LEU A 52 2.92 -1.56 2.65
C LEU A 52 3.59 -0.78 3.78
N VAL A 53 3.27 0.52 3.92
CA VAL A 53 3.75 1.34 5.04
C VAL A 53 3.19 0.83 6.36
N ASP A 54 1.88 0.54 6.42
CA ASP A 54 1.22 -0.02 7.62
C ASP A 54 1.81 -1.40 7.98
N ALA A 55 2.27 -2.17 7.00
CA ALA A 55 2.96 -3.44 7.18
C ALA A 55 4.44 -3.31 7.62
N GLY A 56 4.95 -2.08 7.75
CA GLY A 56 6.34 -1.83 8.14
C GLY A 56 7.36 -1.97 7.01
N VAL A 57 6.92 -2.10 5.74
CA VAL A 57 7.84 -2.15 4.60
C VAL A 57 8.45 -0.77 4.37
N THR A 58 9.77 -0.72 4.40
CA THR A 58 10.52 0.48 4.00
C THR A 58 10.44 0.63 2.50
N LEU A 59 9.57 1.53 2.04
CA LEU A 59 9.45 1.85 0.64
C LEU A 59 10.75 2.48 0.13
N ARG A 60 11.21 2.01 -1.03
CA ARG A 60 12.40 2.54 -1.67
C ARG A 60 12.16 4.02 -1.91
N PRO A 61 13.08 4.91 -1.50
CA PRO A 61 12.92 6.33 -1.75
C PRO A 61 12.73 6.51 -3.25
N ARG A 62 11.60 7.11 -3.63
CA ARG A 62 11.43 7.59 -4.99
C ARG A 62 12.42 8.73 -5.13
N GLY A 63 13.41 8.57 -6.00
CA GLY A 63 14.38 9.62 -6.28
C GLY A 63 13.64 10.88 -6.68
N GLY A 64 13.73 11.91 -5.83
CA GLY A 64 13.37 13.28 -6.14
C GLY A 64 11.87 13.59 -6.14
N SER A 65 11.50 14.50 -5.23
CA SER A 65 10.35 15.39 -5.33
C SER A 65 10.02 15.74 -6.78
N ARG A 66 8.77 15.51 -7.20
CA ARG A 66 8.25 16.29 -8.33
C ARG A 66 8.06 17.71 -7.80
N PRO A 67 8.74 18.74 -8.33
CA PRO A 67 8.33 20.11 -8.04
C PRO A 67 6.87 20.23 -8.48
N ARG A 68 6.03 20.84 -7.64
CA ARG A 68 4.74 21.33 -8.12
C ARG A 68 5.07 22.40 -9.16
N THR A 69 4.91 22.04 -10.42
CA THR A 69 4.74 23.04 -11.46
C THR A 69 3.31 23.55 -11.34
N THR A 70 3.23 24.88 -11.21
CA THR A 70 2.07 25.77 -11.09
C THR A 70 1.52 26.05 -9.70
#